data_AF-S3ZQI8-F1
#
_entry.id   AF-S3ZQI8-F1
#
_cell.length_a   1.000
_cell.length_b   1.000
_cell.length_c   1.000
_cell.angle_alpha   90.00
_cell.angle_beta   90.00
_cell.angle_gamma   90.00
#
_symmetry.space_group_name_H-M   'P 1'
#
loop_
_entity.id
_entity.type
_entity.pdbx_description
1 polymer ?
#
loop_
_entity_poly.entity_id
_entity_poly.type
_entity_poly.pdbx_seq_one_letter_code
_entity_poly.pdbx_strand_id
1 'polypeptide(L)'
;MDDLVRTVDQVERRAGAELAGVDFRRVRMDTEHLRESVALLRAAATDTPTSPSPPAPPGARPELVTIPDTPYDRSLWTDSDDEGLGARDRRAP
;
A
#
# COMPACT_ATOMS: atom_id res chain seq x y z
N MET A 1 -16.07 -5.98 -4.30
CA MET A 1 -15.67 -4.57 -4.15
C MET A 1 -16.77 -3.63 -4.63
N ASP A 2 -17.45 -3.91 -5.75
CA ASP A 2 -18.60 -3.11 -6.21
C ASP A 2 -19.70 -2.97 -5.15
N ASP A 3 -20.02 -4.05 -4.44
CA ASP A 3 -21.00 -4.03 -3.36
C ASP A 3 -20.61 -3.11 -2.20
N LEU A 4 -19.30 -3.00 -1.91
CA LEU A 4 -18.77 -2.13 -0.87
C LEU A 4 -18.89 -0.66 -1.28
N VAL A 5 -18.50 -0.34 -2.52
CA VAL A 5 -18.66 1.02 -3.08
C VAL A 5 -20.14 1.43 -3.06
N ARG A 6 -21.03 0.55 -3.55
CA ARG A 6 -22.47 0.78 -3.56
C ARG A 6 -23.06 0.98 -2.15
N THR A 7 -22.58 0.24 -1.15
CA THR A 7 -23.04 0.40 0.23
C THR A 7 -22.51 1.68 0.86
N VAL A 8 -21.26 2.08 0.61
CA VAL A 8 -20.72 3.38 1.04
C VAL A 8 -21.54 4.53 0.47
N ASP A 9 -21.83 4.51 -0.84
CA ASP A 9 -22.67 5.55 -1.46
C ASP A 9 -24.09 5.58 -0.87
N GLN A 10 -24.63 4.42 -0.49
CA GLN A 10 -25.95 4.32 0.11
C GLN A 10 -25.96 4.83 1.55
N VAL A 11 -24.88 4.61 2.30
CA VAL A 11 -24.70 5.12 3.66
C VAL A 11 -24.54 6.64 3.61
N GLU A 12 -23.69 7.17 2.73
CA GLU A 12 -23.52 8.63 2.55
C GLU A 12 -24.86 9.32 2.27
N ARG A 13 -25.68 8.77 1.37
CA ARG A 13 -27.00 9.33 1.05
C ARG A 13 -28.00 9.27 2.21
N ARG A 14 -27.85 8.33 3.14
CA ARG A 14 -28.74 8.15 4.30
C ARG A 14 -28.23 8.84 5.58
N ALA A 15 -26.96 9.23 5.59
CA ALA A 15 -26.20 9.51 6.79
C ALA A 15 -26.68 10.70 7.61
N GLY A 16 -27.37 11.70 7.02
CA GLY A 16 -27.95 12.82 7.77
C GLY A 16 -27.01 13.43 8.84
N ALA A 17 -27.57 13.93 9.95
CA ALA A 17 -26.79 14.50 11.07
C ALA A 17 -26.14 13.44 11.99
N GLU A 18 -26.53 12.16 11.90
CA GLU A 18 -26.01 11.09 12.79
C GLU A 18 -24.54 10.75 12.52
N LEU A 19 -24.03 11.07 11.34
CA LEU A 19 -22.65 10.80 10.90
C LEU A 19 -21.88 12.09 10.58
N ALA A 20 -22.25 13.22 11.21
CA ALA A 20 -21.65 14.53 10.97
C ALA A 20 -20.12 14.62 11.18
N GLY A 21 -19.50 13.58 11.78
CA GLY A 21 -18.04 13.45 11.95
C GLY A 21 -17.34 12.53 10.94
N VAL A 22 -18.07 11.89 10.01
CA VAL A 22 -17.49 10.97 9.02
C VAL A 22 -17.17 11.71 7.74
N ASP A 23 -15.90 11.66 7.33
CA ASP A 23 -15.46 12.19 6.04
C ASP A 23 -15.77 11.17 4.92
N PHE A 24 -17.01 11.21 4.42
CA PHE A 24 -17.44 10.35 3.32
C PHE A 24 -16.64 10.56 2.03
N ARG A 25 -16.06 11.75 1.81
CA ARG A 25 -15.18 11.97 0.66
C ARG A 25 -13.92 11.12 0.77
N ARG A 26 -13.31 11.06 1.96
CA ARG A 26 -12.17 10.20 2.24
C ARG A 26 -12.54 8.72 2.17
N VAL A 27 -13.64 8.31 2.80
CA VAL A 27 -14.11 6.91 2.76
C VAL A 27 -14.31 6.43 1.33
N ARG A 28 -14.92 7.25 0.47
CA ARG A 28 -15.13 6.93 -0.94
C ARG A 28 -13.80 6.78 -1.69
N MET A 29 -12.88 7.72 -1.49
CA MET A 29 -11.53 7.67 -2.09
C MET A 29 -10.78 6.41 -1.66
N ASP A 30 -10.81 6.07 -0.37
CA ASP A 30 -10.14 4.88 0.17
C ASP A 30 -10.76 3.59 -0.40
N THR A 31 -12.09 3.53 -0.57
CA THR A 31 -12.74 2.36 -1.19
C THR A 31 -12.41 2.18 -2.67
N GLU A 32 -12.26 3.29 -3.42
CA GLU A 32 -11.84 3.21 -4.82
C GLU A 32 -10.38 2.77 -4.93
N HIS A 33 -9.50 3.35 -4.10
CA HIS A 33 -8.10 2.97 -4.04
C HIS A 33 -7.92 1.48 -3.66
N LEU A 34 -8.74 0.97 -2.74
CA LEU A 34 -8.74 -0.45 -2.39
C LEU A 34 -9.19 -1.33 -3.55
N ARG A 35 -10.20 -0.91 -4.33
CA ARG A 35 -10.66 -1.62 -5.54
C ARG A 35 -9.52 -1.74 -6.53
N GLU A 36 -8.81 -0.65 -6.80
CA GLU A 36 -7.66 -0.61 -7.70
C GLU A 36 -6.51 -1.50 -7.18
N SER A 37 -6.16 -1.36 -5.90
CA SER A 37 -5.10 -2.18 -5.28
C SER A 37 -5.38 -3.68 -5.38
N VAL A 38 -6.63 -4.09 -5.19
CA VAL A 38 -7.02 -5.51 -5.35
C VAL A 38 -7.03 -5.95 -6.80
N ALA A 39 -7.38 -5.07 -7.75
CA ALA A 39 -7.28 -5.38 -9.17
C ALA A 39 -5.82 -5.62 -9.59
N LEU A 40 -4.91 -4.74 -9.15
CA LEU A 40 -3.46 -4.89 -9.36
C LEU A 40 -2.92 -6.18 -8.72
N LEU A 41 -3.34 -6.48 -7.48
CA LEU A 41 -2.94 -7.71 -6.81
C LEU A 41 -3.40 -8.97 -7.57
N ARG A 42 -4.62 -8.97 -8.12
CA ARG A 42 -5.13 -10.09 -8.93
C ARG A 42 -4.38 -10.24 -10.24
N ALA A 43 -4.05 -9.13 -10.90
CA ALA A 43 -3.22 -9.14 -12.10
C ALA A 43 -1.85 -9.74 -11.78
N ALA A 44 -1.18 -9.26 -10.73
CA ALA A 44 0.10 -9.80 -10.28
C ALA A 44 0.03 -11.28 -9.89
N ALA A 45 -1.07 -11.73 -9.27
CA ALA A 45 -1.29 -13.14 -8.92
C ALA A 45 -1.55 -14.04 -10.16
N THR A 46 -2.03 -13.46 -11.26
CA THR A 46 -2.26 -14.17 -12.53
C THR A 46 -0.98 -14.21 -13.38
N ASP A 47 -0.18 -13.14 -13.31
CA ASP A 47 1.12 -13.02 -13.97
C ASP A 47 2.24 -13.75 -13.23
N THR A 48 2.02 -14.13 -11.96
CA THR A 48 2.89 -15.10 -11.31
C THR A 48 2.65 -16.47 -11.93
N PRO A 49 3.65 -17.10 -12.57
CA PRO A 49 3.47 -18.43 -13.12
C PRO A 49 3.10 -19.38 -11.97
N THR A 50 1.82 -19.76 -11.90
CA THR A 50 1.29 -20.81 -11.04
C THR A 50 1.73 -22.20 -11.53
N SER A 51 2.54 -22.25 -12.59
CA SER A 51 3.28 -23.46 -12.91
C SER A 51 4.26 -23.72 -11.77
N PRO A 52 4.31 -24.92 -11.18
CA PRO A 52 5.44 -25.27 -10.33
C PRO A 52 6.68 -24.96 -11.17
N SER A 53 7.55 -24.10 -10.63
CA SER A 53 8.86 -23.87 -11.23
C SER A 53 9.42 -25.26 -11.55
N PRO A 54 9.84 -25.55 -12.79
CA PRO A 54 10.35 -26.87 -13.13
C PRO A 54 11.37 -27.25 -12.06
N PRO A 55 11.33 -28.50 -11.53
CA PRO A 55 12.17 -28.88 -10.42
C PRO A 55 13.60 -28.48 -10.78
N ALA A 56 14.17 -27.58 -9.97
CA ALA A 56 15.51 -27.09 -10.17
C ALA A 56 16.41 -28.33 -10.32
N PRO A 57 17.26 -28.40 -11.35
CA PRO A 57 18.13 -29.56 -11.53
C PRO A 57 18.89 -29.79 -10.22
N PRO A 58 19.11 -31.05 -9.80
CA PRO A 58 19.76 -31.35 -8.53
C PRO A 58 21.12 -30.62 -8.48
N GLY A 59 21.20 -29.56 -7.67
CA GLY A 59 22.37 -28.68 -7.56
C GLY A 59 22.17 -27.21 -7.93
N ALA A 60 21.06 -26.82 -8.58
CA ALA A 60 20.73 -25.42 -8.83
C ALA A 60 20.24 -24.73 -7.55
N ARG A 61 21.19 -24.33 -6.71
CA ARG A 61 20.92 -23.38 -5.63
C ARG A 61 20.64 -22.01 -6.27
N PRO A 62 19.63 -21.27 -5.81
CA PRO A 62 19.45 -19.88 -6.21
C PRO A 62 20.77 -19.13 -6.04
N GLU A 63 21.07 -18.19 -6.94
CA GLU A 63 22.21 -17.31 -6.78
C GLU A 63 22.01 -16.51 -5.49
N LEU A 64 22.81 -16.82 -4.47
CA LEU A 64 22.75 -16.13 -3.18
C LEU A 64 23.60 -14.88 -3.28
N VAL A 65 22.97 -13.72 -3.15
CA VAL A 65 23.69 -12.46 -2.96
C VAL A 65 24.22 -12.45 -1.52
N THR A 66 25.55 -12.39 -1.38
CA THR A 66 26.17 -12.28 -0.06
C THR A 66 25.98 -10.86 0.46
N ILE A 67 25.19 -10.71 1.52
CA ILE A 67 25.07 -9.43 2.24
C ILE A 67 26.29 -9.34 3.18
N PRO A 68 27.13 -8.29 3.06
CA PRO A 68 28.24 -8.11 3.98
C PRO A 68 27.75 -7.88 5.41
N ASP A 69 28.39 -8.53 6.39
CA ASP A 69 28.17 -8.28 7.83
C ASP A 69 28.76 -6.93 8.30
N THR A 70 29.40 -6.17 7.39
CA THR A 70 29.95 -4.86 7.69
C THR A 70 28.80 -3.90 8.04
N PRO A 71 28.88 -3.18 9.18
CA PRO A 71 27.90 -2.17 9.52
C PRO A 71 27.74 -1.16 8.38
N TYR A 72 26.49 -0.82 8.06
CA TYR A 72 26.21 0.24 7.09
C TYR A 72 26.86 1.56 7.53
N ASP A 73 27.36 2.31 6.55
CA ASP A 73 27.89 3.64 6.79
C ASP A 73 26.75 4.57 7.24
N ARG A 74 26.82 5.02 8.50
CA ARG A 74 25.82 5.89 9.11
C ARG A 74 25.77 7.27 8.46
N SER A 75 26.84 7.71 7.79
CA SER A 75 26.86 9.00 7.10
C SER A 75 25.84 9.06 5.96
N LEU A 76 25.49 7.91 5.36
CA LEU A 76 24.48 7.78 4.30
C LEU A 76 23.03 8.01 4.77
N TRP A 77 22.79 8.15 6.08
CA TRP A 77 21.45 8.25 6.68
C TRP A 77 21.33 9.47 7.63
N THR A 78 22.26 10.42 7.53
CA THR A 78 22.37 11.56 8.47
C THR A 78 21.25 12.58 8.30
N ASP A 79 20.67 12.68 7.11
CA ASP A 79 19.58 13.60 6.74
C ASP A 79 18.20 12.92 6.67
N SER A 80 18.13 11.60 6.91
CA SER A 80 16.88 10.83 6.84
C SER A 80 15.86 11.25 7.92
N ASP A 81 16.31 11.86 9.01
CA ASP A 81 15.45 12.40 10.07
C ASP A 81 14.89 13.82 9.75
N ASP A 82 15.42 14.49 8.72
CA ASP A 82 14.99 15.84 8.28
C ASP A 82 13.91 15.78 7.17
N GLU A 83 13.45 14.57 6.82
CA GLU A 83 12.15 14.40 6.17
C GLU A 83 11.03 14.65 7.19
N GLY A 84 10.90 15.91 7.56
CA GLY A 84 9.95 16.41 8.52
C GLY A 84 8.53 15.94 8.22
N LEU A 85 8.02 15.11 9.12
CA LEU A 85 6.60 15.06 9.49
C LEU A 85 6.07 16.50 9.44
N GLY A 86 5.10 16.74 8.54
CA GLY A 86 4.62 18.05 8.10
C GLY A 86 4.90 19.20 9.06
N ALA A 87 5.64 20.21 8.57
CA ALA A 87 5.99 21.45 9.24
C ALA A 87 5.06 21.80 10.41
N ARG A 88 5.56 21.67 11.65
CA ARG A 88 4.81 21.93 12.89
C ARG A 88 4.28 23.35 13.05
N ASP A 89 4.57 24.28 12.14
CA ASP A 89 4.16 25.70 12.25
C ASP A 89 3.73 26.37 10.94
N ARG A 90 3.22 25.63 9.94
CA ARG A 90 2.53 26.30 8.81
C ARG A 90 1.03 26.37 9.07
N ARG A 91 0.60 27.38 9.83
CA ARG A 91 -0.77 27.90 9.71
C ARG A 91 -0.88 28.52 8.32
N ALA A 92 -1.58 27.84 7.42
CA ALA A 92 -1.88 28.40 6.10
C ALA A 92 -2.75 29.68 6.27
N PRO A 93 -2.44 30.78 5.56
CA PRO A 93 -3.22 32.01 5.58
C PRO A 93 -4.57 31.87 4.85
#